data_AF-A0A0Q8RQN9-F1
#
_entry.id   AF-A0A0Q8RQN9-F1
#
_cell.length_a   1.000
_cell.length_b   1.000
_cell.length_c   1.000
_cell.angle_alpha   90.00
_cell.angle_beta   90.00
_cell.angle_gamma   90.00
#
_symmetry.space_group_name_H-M   'P 1'
#
loop_
_entity.id
_entity.type
_entity.pdbx_description
1 polymer ?
#
loop_
_entity_poly.entity_id
_entity_poly.type
_entity_poly.pdbx_seq_one_letter_code
_entity_poly.pdbx_strand_id
1 'polypeptide(L)' 'MIDLRMTSAALAMLILTTGCSRTDNEPGPGGVTVSEAKALDDAAEMLESRDSAAPAETGKTADDAAKTDK' A
#
# COMPACT_ATOMS: atom_id res chain seq x y z
N MET A 1 -12.22 -37.18 26.71
CA MET A 1 -10.75 -37.09 26.81
C MET A 1 -10.26 -36.45 25.53
N ILE A 2 -10.02 -35.15 25.55
CA ILE A 2 -9.32 -34.49 24.45
C ILE A 2 -7.85 -34.73 24.75
N ASP A 3 -7.21 -35.61 23.99
CA ASP A 3 -5.83 -36.02 24.22
C ASP A 3 -4.89 -34.81 24.20
N LEU A 4 -4.01 -34.70 25.19
CA LEU A 4 -3.04 -33.60 25.29
C LEU A 4 -2.15 -33.49 24.03
N ARG A 5 -1.97 -34.61 23.33
CA ARG A 5 -1.27 -34.72 22.04
C ARG A 5 -2.07 -34.10 20.88
N MET A 6 -3.39 -34.24 20.92
CA MET A 6 -4.32 -33.67 19.95
C MET A 6 -4.38 -32.13 20.09
N THR A 7 -4.34 -31.62 21.33
CA THR A 7 -4.25 -30.17 21.59
C THR A 7 -2.93 -29.57 21.13
N SER A 8 -1.80 -30.27 21.31
CA SER A 8 -0.50 -29.80 20.81
C SER A 8 -0.44 -29.73 19.29
N ALA A 9 -1.02 -30.71 18.60
CA ALA A 9 -1.10 -30.73 17.14
C ALA A 9 -1.99 -29.59 16.60
N ALA A 10 -3.15 -29.37 17.22
CA ALA A 10 -4.06 -28.29 16.84
C ALA A 10 -3.43 -26.90 17.04
N LEU A 11 -2.69 -26.69 18.15
CA LEU A 11 -2.02 -25.43 18.43
C LEU A 11 -0.89 -25.14 17.43
N ALA A 12 -0.09 -26.17 17.08
CA ALA A 12 0.95 -26.04 16.07
C ALA A 12 0.39 -25.69 14.68
N MET A 13 -0.76 -26.27 14.32
CA MET A 13 -1.45 -25.98 13.05
C MET A 13 -2.00 -24.55 13.01
N LEU A 14 -2.52 -24.04 14.13
CA LEU A 14 -2.99 -22.66 14.24
C LEU A 14 -1.84 -21.66 14.00
N ILE A 15 -0.69 -21.88 14.65
CA ILE A 15 0.51 -21.01 14.51
C ILE A 15 1.01 -20.99 13.06
N LEU A 16 1.01 -22.13 12.36
CA LEU A 16 1.48 -22.19 10.97
C LEU A 16 0.58 -21.39 10.01
N THR A 17 -0.72 -21.24 10.33
CA THR A 17 -1.65 -20.43 9.54
C THR A 17 -1.57 -18.92 9.84
N THR A 18 -0.97 -18.52 10.97
CA THR A 18 -0.78 -17.08 11.30
C THR A 18 0.24 -16.39 10.41
N GLY A 19 1.09 -17.13 9.69
CA GLY A 19 2.03 -16.59 8.70
C GLY A 19 1.40 -16.29 7.32
N CYS A 20 0.17 -16.75 7.06
CA CYS A 20 -0.61 -16.28 5.92
C CYS A 20 -1.36 -14.97 6.22
N SER A 21 -1.15 -14.40 7.42
CA SER A 21 -1.69 -13.11 7.80
C SER A 21 -0.67 -12.03 7.47
N ARG A 22 -1.03 -11.22 6.46
CA ARG A 22 -0.32 -10.03 5.98
C ARG A 22 -0.11 -9.06 7.15
N THR A 23 1.04 -9.13 7.82
CA THR A 23 1.45 -8.02 8.70
C THR A 23 1.74 -6.82 7.81
N ASP A 24 1.40 -5.61 8.27
CA ASP A 24 1.42 -4.39 7.45
C ASP A 24 2.80 -4.03 6.86
N ASN A 25 3.87 -4.68 7.35
CA ASN A 25 5.27 -4.44 7.02
C ASN A 25 5.93 -5.56 6.19
N GLU A 26 5.23 -6.67 5.92
CA GLU A 26 5.79 -7.70 5.03
C GLU A 26 5.60 -7.31 3.56
N PRO A 27 6.63 -7.47 2.70
CA PRO A 27 6.54 -7.13 1.28
C PRO A 27 5.43 -7.92 0.59
N GLY A 28 4.44 -7.21 0.04
CA GLY A 28 3.37 -7.78 -0.77
C GLY A 28 3.77 -8.01 -2.24
N PRO A 29 2.82 -8.44 -3.08
CA PRO A 29 3.04 -8.56 -4.52
C PRO A 29 3.52 -7.21 -5.10
N GLY A 30 4.62 -7.20 -5.85
CA GLY A 30 5.26 -5.98 -6.32
C GLY A 30 6.32 -5.38 -5.38
N GLY A 31 6.61 -6.04 -4.25
CA GLY A 31 7.64 -5.61 -3.30
C GLY A 31 7.21 -4.46 -2.39
N VAL A 32 5.93 -4.06 -2.45
CA VAL A 32 5.35 -3.00 -1.62
C VAL A 32 4.57 -3.60 -0.45
N THR A 33 4.73 -3.01 0.72
CA THR A 33 3.97 -3.34 1.92
C THR A 33 2.51 -2.88 1.79
N VAL A 34 1.63 -3.36 2.68
CA VAL A 34 0.22 -2.91 2.70
C VAL A 34 0.13 -1.41 2.97
N SER A 35 0.96 -0.94 3.89
CA SER A 35 1.01 0.46 4.29
C SER A 35 1.44 1.35 3.12
N GLU A 36 2.44 0.92 2.35
CA GLU A 36 2.89 1.63 1.15
C GLU A 36 1.82 1.65 0.07
N ALA A 37 1.19 0.51 -0.21
CA ALA A 37 0.10 0.42 -1.19
C ALA A 37 -1.05 1.37 -0.83
N LYS A 38 -1.45 1.43 0.45
CA LYS A 38 -2.48 2.34 0.92
C LYS A 38 -2.08 3.82 0.77
N ALA A 39 -0.84 4.17 1.06
CA ALA A 39 -0.35 5.54 0.88
C ALA A 39 -0.34 5.95 -0.62
N LEU A 40 -0.05 5.01 -1.52
CA LEU A 40 -0.13 5.22 -2.97
C LEU A 40 -1.58 5.43 -3.43
N ASP A 41 -2.52 4.63 -2.92
CA ASP A 41 -3.95 4.76 -3.25
C ASP A 41 -4.52 6.10 -2.76
N ASP A 42 -4.23 6.49 -1.51
CA ASP A 42 -4.67 7.77 -0.94
C ASP A 42 -4.11 8.96 -1.76
N ALA A 43 -2.86 8.86 -2.27
CA ALA A 43 -2.28 9.87 -3.13
C ALA A 43 -2.96 9.97 -4.51
N ALA A 44 -3.37 8.84 -5.08
CA ALA A 44 -4.14 8.81 -6.33
C ALA A 44 -5.53 9.47 -6.15
N GLU A 45 -6.19 9.21 -5.02
CA GLU A 45 -7.49 9.83 -4.69
C GLU A 45 -7.40 11.36 -4.60
N MET A 46 -6.28 11.89 -4.08
CA MET A 46 -6.03 13.34 -4.02
C MET A 46 -5.88 13.98 -5.41
N LEU A 47 -5.32 13.26 -6.38
CA LEU A 47 -5.20 13.72 -7.77
C LEU A 47 -6.57 13.69 -8.46
N GLU A 48 -7.31 12.59 -8.32
CA GLU A 48 -8.66 12.45 -8.89
C GLU A 48 -9.64 13.50 -8.34
N SER A 49 -9.54 13.80 -7.03
CA SER A 49 -10.33 14.85 -6.39
C SER A 49 -10.02 16.25 -6.92
N ARG A 50 -8.78 16.50 -7.35
CA ARG A 50 -8.37 17.77 -7.99
C ARG A 50 -8.90 17.86 -9.42
N ASP A 51 -8.77 16.77 -10.17
CA ASP A 51 -9.25 16.69 -11.56
C ASP A 51 -10.78 16.78 -11.64
N SER A 52 -11.49 16.27 -10.63
CA SER A 52 -12.95 16.40 -10.53
C SER A 52 -13.43 17.81 -10.16
N ALA A 53 -12.57 18.64 -9.55
CA ALA A 53 -12.93 19.97 -9.02
C ALA A 53 -12.51 21.14 -9.92
N ALA A 54 -11.66 20.92 -10.92
CA ALA A 54 -11.21 21.94 -11.86
C ALA A 54 -11.67 21.59 -13.30
N PRO A 55 -12.22 22.54 -14.09
CA PRO A 55 -12.16 22.37 -15.54
C PRO A 55 -10.67 22.28 -15.89
N ALA A 56 -10.28 21.22 -16.60
CA ALA A 56 -8.89 20.90 -16.91
C ALA A 56 -8.20 22.04 -17.68
N GLU A 57 -7.60 22.98 -16.98
CA GLU A 57 -6.60 23.90 -17.54
C GLU A 57 -5.33 23.08 -17.76
N THR A 58 -5.35 22.34 -18.87
CA THR A 58 -4.23 21.54 -19.35
C THR A 58 -3.13 22.51 -19.78
N GLY A 59 -2.11 22.66 -18.93
CA GLY A 59 -0.79 23.10 -19.36
C GLY A 59 -0.37 24.52 -18.94
N LYS A 60 0.25 24.64 -17.77
CA LYS A 60 1.37 25.57 -17.56
C LYS A 60 2.11 25.20 -16.26
N THR A 61 3.29 24.59 -16.38
CA THR A 61 4.50 24.85 -15.57
C THR A 61 5.58 23.85 -16.01
N ALA A 62 6.21 24.14 -17.15
CA ALA A 62 7.51 23.57 -17.53
C ALA A 62 8.33 24.58 -18.36
N ASP A 63 8.00 25.87 -18.27
CA ASP A 63 8.63 26.93 -19.07
C ASP A 63 8.95 28.12 -18.16
N ASP A 64 9.70 27.89 -17.09
CA ASP A 64 10.32 28.97 -16.27
C ASP A 64 11.62 28.53 -15.58
N ALA A 65 12.18 27.36 -15.93
CA ALA A 65 13.47 26.90 -15.41
C ALA A 65 14.65 27.16 -16.38
N ALA A 66 14.39 27.72 -17.56
CA ALA A 66 15.37 27.80 -18.64
C ALA A 66 15.58 29.23 -19.18
N LYS A 67 15.66 30.26 -18.32
CA LYS A 67 16.23 31.56 -18.76
C LYS A 67 16.62 32.53 -17.63
N THR A 68 17.59 32.17 -16.80
CA THR A 68 18.38 33.18 -16.06
C THR A 68 19.84 32.77 -16.01
N ASP A 69 20.53 32.94 -17.14
CA ASP A 69 21.98 33.16 -17.17
C ASP A 69 22.30 33.94 -18.45
N LYS A 70 22.30 35.27 -18.32
CA LYS A 70 23.04 36.19 -19.19
C LYS A 70 23.53 37.36 -18.35
#